data_AF-A0A7S3NJH1-F1
#
_entry.id   AF-A0A7S3NJH1-F1
#
_cell.length_a   1.000
_cell.length_b   1.000
_cell.length_c   1.000
_cell.angle_alpha   90.00
_cell.angle_beta   90.00
_cell.angle_gamma   90.00
#
_symmetry.space_group_name_H-M   'P 1'
#
loop_
_entity.id
_entity.type
_entity.pdbx_description
1 polymer ?
#
loop_
_entity_poly.entity_id
_entity_poly.type
_entity_poly.pdbx_seq_one_letter_code
_entity_poly.pdbx_strand_id
1 'polypeptide(L)'
;MSIGGAKILTANRYRNEGRMVESVQMYLEALDENDLDERSRFVAYYSLGNVFVLLGETKKSCRAWLDALKIQQGGSDRATVALQVGTVFYKQAKFTEAVKAFRLAIEYDIPESKITRIAHQRLGIAIREKGAQTKFSTKKLVQRGARSPSIATVHSWIHNR
;
A
#
# COMPACT_ATOMS: atom_id res chain seq x y z
N MET A 1 -32.57 -6.37 3.72
CA MET A 1 -31.34 -6.29 2.89
C MET A 1 -31.27 -4.86 2.38
N SER A 2 -30.17 -4.15 2.62
CA SER A 2 -29.97 -2.78 2.12
C SER A 2 -29.82 -2.77 0.59
N ILE A 3 -30.14 -1.64 -0.04
CA ILE A 3 -29.96 -1.41 -1.47
C ILE A 3 -28.47 -1.56 -1.81
N GLY A 4 -27.60 -0.94 -1.03
CA GLY A 4 -26.15 -1.10 -1.19
C GLY A 4 -25.72 -2.56 -1.04
N GLY A 5 -26.27 -3.29 -0.07
CA GLY A 5 -25.98 -4.71 0.13
C GLY A 5 -26.36 -5.58 -1.07
N ALA A 6 -27.54 -5.35 -1.65
CA ALA A 6 -27.99 -6.07 -2.86
C ALA A 6 -27.09 -5.77 -4.07
N LYS A 7 -26.62 -4.53 -4.21
CA LYS A 7 -25.64 -4.13 -5.24
C LYS A 7 -24.29 -4.83 -5.07
N ILE A 8 -23.78 -4.97 -3.84
CA ILE A 8 -22.55 -5.74 -3.55
C ILE A 8 -22.73 -7.21 -3.98
N LEU A 9 -23.86 -7.83 -3.68
CA LEU A 9 -24.13 -9.21 -4.10
C LEU A 9 -24.16 -9.34 -5.65
N THR A 10 -24.76 -8.37 -6.32
CA THR A 10 -24.78 -8.30 -7.79
C THR A 10 -23.38 -8.11 -8.36
N ALA A 11 -22.58 -7.23 -7.76
CA ALA A 11 -21.19 -7.01 -8.13
C ALA A 11 -20.34 -8.28 -7.98
N ASN A 12 -20.53 -9.03 -6.90
CA ASN A 12 -19.87 -10.33 -6.66
C ASN A 12 -20.23 -11.34 -7.76
N ARG A 13 -21.50 -11.40 -8.17
CA ARG A 13 -21.94 -12.27 -9.27
C ARG A 13 -21.26 -11.90 -10.58
N TYR A 14 -21.28 -10.63 -10.97
CA TYR A 14 -20.60 -10.17 -12.19
C TYR A 14 -19.09 -10.45 -12.18
N ARG A 15 -18.43 -10.28 -11.03
CA ARG A 15 -17.03 -10.65 -10.87
C ARG A 15 -16.80 -12.13 -11.17
N ASN A 16 -17.66 -13.02 -10.65
CA ASN A 16 -17.55 -14.46 -10.86
C ASN A 16 -17.83 -14.86 -12.32
N GLU A 17 -18.69 -14.11 -13.02
CA GLU A 17 -18.96 -14.27 -14.46
C GLU A 17 -17.86 -13.68 -15.36
N GLY A 18 -16.83 -13.05 -14.80
CA GLY A 18 -15.76 -12.39 -15.57
C GLY A 18 -16.14 -10.99 -16.10
N ARG A 19 -17.33 -10.51 -15.78
CA ARG A 19 -17.87 -9.20 -16.17
C ARG A 19 -17.35 -8.10 -15.26
N MET A 20 -16.05 -7.85 -15.36
CA MET A 20 -15.30 -7.02 -14.41
C MET A 20 -15.74 -5.55 -14.43
N VAL A 21 -16.10 -5.00 -15.59
CA VAL A 21 -16.52 -3.59 -15.71
C VAL A 21 -17.87 -3.38 -15.02
N GLU A 22 -18.84 -4.25 -15.27
CA GLU A 22 -20.15 -4.19 -14.59
C GLU A 22 -20.01 -4.46 -13.09
N SER A 23 -19.10 -5.33 -12.69
CA SER A 23 -18.79 -5.55 -11.26
C SER A 23 -18.27 -4.27 -10.59
N VAL A 24 -17.33 -3.56 -11.21
CA VAL A 24 -16.84 -2.26 -10.72
C VAL A 24 -17.98 -1.26 -10.57
N GLN A 25 -18.83 -1.14 -11.59
CA GLN A 25 -19.96 -0.21 -11.57
C GLN A 25 -20.90 -0.49 -10.39
N MET A 26 -21.26 -1.75 -10.17
CA MET A 26 -22.14 -2.14 -9.06
C MET A 26 -21.52 -1.91 -7.68
N TYR A 27 -20.20 -2.10 -7.51
CA TYR A 27 -19.54 -1.75 -6.24
C TYR A 27 -19.52 -0.24 -6.00
N LEU A 28 -19.25 0.58 -7.02
CA LEU A 28 -19.25 2.04 -6.89
C LEU A 28 -20.66 2.54 -6.53
N GLU A 29 -21.67 2.07 -7.26
CA GLU A 29 -23.05 2.38 -6.97
C GLU A 29 -23.50 1.92 -5.58
N ALA A 30 -22.96 0.81 -5.06
CA ALA A 30 -23.22 0.38 -3.69
C ALA A 30 -22.60 1.33 -2.66
N LEU A 31 -21.39 1.81 -2.93
CA LEU A 31 -20.65 2.71 -2.03
C LEU A 31 -21.25 4.11 -1.96
N ASP A 32 -21.95 4.52 -3.02
CA ASP A 32 -22.72 5.77 -3.08
C ASP A 32 -24.04 5.70 -2.28
N GLU A 33 -24.49 4.50 -1.90
CA GLU A 33 -25.64 4.35 -1.02
C GLU A 33 -25.31 4.72 0.43
N ASN A 34 -26.25 5.41 1.08
CA ASN A 34 -26.15 5.82 2.47
C ASN A 34 -26.58 4.73 3.46
N ASP A 35 -27.00 3.56 2.97
CA ASP A 35 -27.57 2.48 3.77
C ASP A 35 -26.58 1.31 4.05
N LEU A 36 -25.31 1.47 3.65
CA LEU A 36 -24.26 0.52 3.99
C LEU A 36 -23.72 0.76 5.39
N ASP A 37 -23.81 -0.28 6.22
CA ASP A 37 -23.02 -0.38 7.45
C ASP A 37 -21.51 -0.40 7.14
N GLU A 38 -20.69 -0.09 8.15
CA GLU A 38 -19.25 0.00 7.97
C GLU A 38 -18.61 -1.32 7.52
N ARG A 39 -19.10 -2.46 7.99
CA ARG A 39 -18.55 -3.77 7.60
C ARG A 39 -18.82 -4.03 6.12
N SER A 40 -20.04 -3.80 5.66
CA SER A 40 -20.42 -3.94 4.25
C SER A 40 -19.66 -2.94 3.36
N ARG A 41 -19.47 -1.70 3.83
CA ARG A 41 -18.67 -0.68 3.14
C ARG A 41 -17.19 -1.09 3.02
N PHE A 42 -16.62 -1.68 4.07
CA PHE A 42 -15.28 -2.25 4.02
C PHE A 42 -15.19 -3.36 2.97
N VAL A 43 -16.14 -4.29 2.96
CA VAL A 43 -16.18 -5.42 2.01
C VAL A 43 -16.29 -4.92 0.58
N ALA A 44 -17.10 -3.89 0.32
CA ALA A 44 -17.25 -3.27 -1.00
C ALA A 44 -15.92 -2.68 -1.49
N TYR A 45 -15.26 -1.84 -0.69
CA TYR A 45 -13.95 -1.27 -1.06
C TYR A 45 -12.86 -2.34 -1.25
N TYR A 46 -12.81 -3.34 -0.37
CA TYR A 46 -11.86 -4.44 -0.49
C TYR A 46 -12.06 -5.22 -1.80
N SER A 47 -13.31 -5.58 -2.09
CA SER A 47 -13.67 -6.36 -3.28
C SER A 47 -13.46 -5.56 -4.56
N LEU A 48 -13.82 -4.27 -4.56
CA LEU A 48 -13.53 -3.34 -5.65
C LEU A 48 -12.03 -3.28 -5.93
N GLY A 49 -11.20 -3.19 -4.89
CA GLY A 49 -9.75 -3.24 -5.04
C GLY A 49 -9.25 -4.53 -5.69
N ASN A 50 -9.84 -5.68 -5.37
CA ASN A 50 -9.52 -6.96 -6.01
C ASN A 50 -9.93 -6.99 -7.48
N VAL A 51 -11.10 -6.44 -7.83
CA VAL A 51 -11.52 -6.36 -9.24
C VAL A 51 -10.58 -5.46 -10.04
N PHE A 52 -10.13 -4.34 -9.48
CA PHE A 52 -9.14 -3.49 -10.14
C PHE A 52 -7.79 -4.19 -10.35
N VAL A 53 -7.37 -5.11 -9.47
CA VAL A 53 -6.18 -5.94 -9.74
C VAL A 53 -6.40 -6.81 -10.97
N LEU A 54 -7.57 -7.45 -11.08
CA LEU A 54 -7.90 -8.33 -12.21
C LEU A 54 -7.95 -7.54 -13.53
N LEU A 55 -8.30 -6.26 -13.47
CA LEU A 55 -8.27 -5.33 -14.61
C LEU A 55 -6.87 -4.75 -14.90
N GLY A 56 -5.84 -5.07 -14.10
CA GLY A 56 -4.51 -4.48 -14.21
C GLY A 56 -4.39 -3.05 -13.67
N GLU A 57 -5.48 -2.49 -13.14
CA GLU A 57 -5.62 -1.12 -12.65
C GLU A 57 -5.03 -0.93 -11.24
N THR A 58 -3.73 -1.19 -11.11
CA THR A 58 -3.02 -1.27 -9.82
C THR A 58 -3.14 0.01 -8.98
N LYS A 59 -3.19 1.19 -9.61
CA LYS A 59 -3.35 2.47 -8.90
C LYS A 59 -4.74 2.61 -8.26
N LYS A 60 -5.80 2.26 -9.00
CA LYS A 60 -7.18 2.31 -8.52
C LYS A 60 -7.40 1.25 -7.43
N SER A 61 -6.83 0.06 -7.62
CA SER A 61 -6.84 -1.00 -6.62
C SER A 61 -6.25 -0.55 -5.28
N CYS A 62 -5.05 0.04 -5.30
CA CYS A 62 -4.40 0.55 -4.09
C CYS A 62 -5.24 1.61 -3.39
N ARG A 63 -5.88 2.51 -4.13
CA ARG A 63 -6.76 3.54 -3.56
C ARG A 63 -7.99 2.91 -2.89
N ALA A 64 -8.68 1.98 -3.56
CA ALA A 64 -9.83 1.29 -2.99
C ALA A 64 -9.45 0.53 -1.70
N TRP A 65 -8.31 -0.15 -1.68
CA TRP A 65 -7.81 -0.81 -0.46
C TRP A 65 -7.41 0.16 0.66
N LEU A 66 -6.82 1.31 0.34
CA LEU A 66 -6.55 2.35 1.33
C LEU A 66 -7.85 2.91 1.92
N ASP A 67 -8.89 3.08 1.09
CA ASP A 67 -10.22 3.51 1.54
C ASP A 67 -10.88 2.43 2.42
N ALA A 68 -10.71 1.14 2.10
CA ALA A 68 -11.11 0.05 2.99
C ALA A 68 -10.40 0.13 4.36
N LEU A 69 -9.08 0.36 4.39
CA LEU A 69 -8.31 0.39 5.64
C LEU A 69 -8.66 1.55 6.57
N LYS A 70 -9.31 2.61 6.07
CA LYS A 70 -9.87 3.69 6.90
C LYS A 70 -11.05 3.22 7.75
N ILE A 71 -11.73 2.14 7.34
CA ILE A 71 -12.90 1.59 8.03
C ILE A 71 -12.43 0.60 9.10
N GLN A 72 -12.78 0.87 10.35
CA GLN A 72 -12.28 0.08 11.48
C GLN A 72 -12.93 -1.29 11.59
N GLN A 73 -14.21 -1.40 11.20
CA GLN A 73 -15.02 -2.62 11.24
C GLN A 73 -14.67 -3.65 10.15
N GLY A 74 -13.44 -3.62 9.61
CA GLY A 74 -12.97 -4.59 8.62
C GLY A 74 -12.57 -5.96 9.18
N GLY A 75 -12.48 -6.11 10.51
CA GLY A 75 -12.08 -7.36 11.16
C GLY A 75 -10.71 -7.89 10.69
N SER A 76 -10.54 -9.21 10.68
CA SER A 76 -9.29 -9.89 10.28
C SER A 76 -8.91 -9.67 8.80
N ASP A 77 -9.87 -9.32 7.94
CA ASP A 77 -9.58 -9.02 6.54
C ASP A 77 -8.69 -7.77 6.37
N ARG A 78 -8.68 -6.86 7.35
CA ARG A 78 -7.81 -5.68 7.36
C ARG A 78 -6.34 -6.06 7.22
N ALA A 79 -5.93 -7.17 7.83
CA ALA A 79 -4.56 -7.68 7.70
C ALA A 79 -4.22 -8.06 6.27
N THR A 80 -5.15 -8.75 5.59
CA THR A 80 -5.01 -9.12 4.17
C THR A 80 -4.93 -7.87 3.30
N VAL A 81 -5.80 -6.88 3.52
CA VAL A 81 -5.78 -5.62 2.76
C VAL A 81 -4.47 -4.86 2.97
N ALA A 82 -3.99 -4.76 4.21
CA ALA A 82 -2.73 -4.10 4.54
C ALA A 82 -1.52 -4.80 3.86
N LEU A 83 -1.53 -6.13 3.82
CA LEU A 83 -0.52 -6.91 3.11
C LEU A 83 -0.52 -6.61 1.59
N GLN A 84 -1.71 -6.49 0.98
CA GLN A 84 -1.83 -6.18 -0.44
C GLN A 84 -1.35 -4.76 -0.75
N VAL A 85 -1.73 -3.77 0.06
CA VAL A 85 -1.25 -2.38 -0.06
C VAL A 85 0.28 -2.32 0.07
N GLY A 86 0.86 -3.00 1.07
CA GLY A 86 2.31 -3.04 1.25
C GLY A 86 3.02 -3.67 0.05
N THR A 87 2.41 -4.68 -0.56
CA THR A 87 2.92 -5.32 -1.78
C THR A 87 2.95 -4.37 -2.95
N VAL A 88 1.89 -3.58 -3.14
CA VAL A 88 1.83 -2.57 -4.21
C VAL A 88 2.91 -1.49 -3.99
N PHE A 89 3.05 -0.98 -2.76
CA PHE A 89 4.12 -0.02 -2.46
C PHE A 89 5.51 -0.58 -2.65
N TYR A 90 5.73 -1.85 -2.28
CA TYR A 90 7.00 -2.53 -2.50
C TYR A 90 7.34 -2.60 -4.00
N LYS A 91 6.37 -3.00 -4.85
CA LYS A 91 6.54 -3.04 -6.31
C LYS A 91 6.81 -1.66 -6.92
N GLN A 92 6.34 -0.58 -6.28
CA GLN A 92 6.62 0.80 -6.66
C GLN A 92 7.96 1.33 -6.10
N ALA A 93 8.77 0.48 -5.47
CA ALA A 93 10.01 0.85 -4.76
C ALA A 93 9.80 1.89 -3.63
N LYS A 94 8.56 2.06 -3.17
CA LYS A 94 8.18 2.90 -2.02
C LYS A 94 8.34 2.10 -0.73
N PHE A 95 9.59 1.79 -0.39
CA PHE A 95 9.87 0.83 0.68
C PHE A 95 9.47 1.33 2.06
N THR A 96 9.45 2.65 2.31
CA THR A 96 9.01 3.20 3.59
C THR A 96 7.52 2.93 3.84
N GLU A 97 6.68 3.16 2.83
CA GLU A 97 5.24 2.93 2.85
C GLU A 97 4.93 1.44 2.89
N ALA A 98 5.69 0.63 2.15
CA ALA A 98 5.59 -0.83 2.20
C ALA A 98 5.84 -1.37 3.61
N VAL A 99 6.90 -0.90 4.28
CA VAL A 99 7.22 -1.27 5.67
C VAL A 99 6.08 -0.91 6.62
N LYS A 100 5.49 0.29 6.50
CA LYS A 100 4.34 0.69 7.33
C LYS A 100 3.15 -0.24 7.11
N ALA A 101 2.80 -0.52 5.87
CA ALA A 101 1.67 -1.40 5.53
C ALA A 101 1.89 -2.85 6.00
N PHE A 102 3.10 -3.41 5.88
CA PHE A 102 3.38 -4.74 6.41
C PHE A 102 3.34 -4.81 7.94
N ARG A 103 3.71 -3.74 8.64
CA ARG A 103 3.54 -3.67 10.10
C ARG A 103 2.06 -3.64 10.50
N LEU A 104 1.24 -2.86 9.80
CA LEU A 104 -0.22 -2.87 10.02
C LEU A 104 -0.82 -4.25 9.78
N ALA A 105 -0.35 -4.98 8.77
CA ALA A 105 -0.82 -6.35 8.53
C ALA A 105 -0.53 -7.30 9.70
N ILE A 106 0.60 -7.13 10.39
CA ILE A 106 0.95 -7.91 11.59
C ILE A 106 0.10 -7.47 12.79
N GLU A 107 -0.17 -6.18 12.92
CA GLU A 107 -0.97 -5.62 14.02
C GLU A 107 -2.45 -6.02 13.94
N TYR A 108 -2.99 -6.17 12.73
CA TYR A 108 -4.40 -6.53 12.52
C TYR A 108 -4.70 -8.03 12.59
N ASP A 109 -3.70 -8.88 12.70
CA ASP A 109 -3.88 -10.34 12.68
C ASP A 109 -3.25 -11.02 13.90
N ILE A 110 -3.62 -12.28 14.11
CA ILE A 110 -3.04 -13.09 15.16
C ILE A 110 -1.61 -13.55 14.80
N PRO A 111 -0.68 -13.68 15.76
CA PRO A 111 0.73 -13.98 15.49
C PRO A 111 0.97 -15.25 14.66
N GLU A 112 0.16 -16.28 14.85
CA GLU A 112 0.31 -17.60 14.24
C GLU A 112 -0.35 -17.71 12.85
N SER A 113 -0.99 -16.64 12.38
CA SER A 113 -1.64 -16.62 11.07
C SER A 113 -0.63 -16.70 9.91
N LYS A 114 -1.08 -17.34 8.82
CA LYS A 114 -0.35 -17.35 7.54
C LYS A 114 -0.08 -15.93 7.04
N ILE A 115 -1.01 -14.99 7.24
CA ILE A 115 -0.82 -13.59 6.81
C ILE A 115 0.30 -12.93 7.62
N THR A 116 0.31 -13.09 8.94
CA THR A 116 1.38 -12.59 9.81
C THR A 116 2.75 -13.11 9.40
N ARG A 117 2.87 -14.42 9.14
CA ARG A 117 4.12 -15.02 8.63
C ARG A 117 4.57 -14.39 7.31
N ILE A 118 3.65 -14.22 6.34
CA ILE A 118 3.96 -13.59 5.05
C ILE A 118 4.35 -12.11 5.26
N ALA A 119 3.65 -11.40 6.14
CA ALA A 119 3.92 -10.01 6.45
C ALA A 119 5.31 -9.83 7.07
N HIS A 120 5.73 -10.69 8.01
CA HIS A 120 7.08 -10.69 8.56
C HIS A 120 8.15 -10.91 7.48
N GLN A 121 7.94 -11.89 6.59
CA GLN A 121 8.87 -12.15 5.49
C GLN A 121 9.01 -10.93 4.57
N ARG A 122 7.88 -10.34 4.15
CA ARG A 122 7.88 -9.17 3.27
C ARG A 122 8.43 -7.92 3.95
N LEU A 123 8.17 -7.77 5.25
CA LEU A 123 8.73 -6.70 6.07
C LEU A 123 10.26 -6.78 6.11
N GLY A 124 10.83 -7.96 6.35
CA GLY A 124 12.29 -8.17 6.36
C GLY A 124 12.93 -7.78 5.03
N ILE A 125 12.33 -8.21 3.91
CA ILE A 125 12.78 -7.84 2.56
C ILE A 125 12.68 -6.32 2.36
N ALA A 126 11.53 -5.71 2.67
CA ALA A 126 11.33 -4.28 2.48
C ALA A 126 12.28 -3.41 3.31
N ILE A 127 12.61 -3.82 4.55
CA ILE A 127 13.59 -3.12 5.40
C ILE A 127 14.98 -3.19 4.77
N ARG A 128 15.39 -4.35 4.25
CA ARG A 128 16.69 -4.51 3.58
C ARG A 128 16.79 -3.61 2.35
N GLU A 129 15.77 -3.62 1.49
CA GLU A 129 15.75 -2.79 0.28
C GLU A 129 15.73 -1.28 0.61
N LYS A 130 14.98 -0.87 1.65
CA LYS A 130 15.03 0.50 2.17
C LYS A 130 16.43 0.90 2.61
N GLY A 131 17.12 0.03 3.36
CA GLY A 131 18.50 0.27 3.81
C GLY A 131 19.49 0.39 2.64
N ALA A 132 19.34 -0.44 1.61
CA ALA A 132 20.15 -0.38 0.40
C ALA A 132 19.94 0.92 -0.38
N GLN A 133 18.70 1.38 -0.54
CA GLN A 133 18.39 2.66 -1.18
C GLN A 133 19.00 3.85 -0.43
N THR A 134 18.93 3.86 0.90
CA THR A 134 19.54 4.92 1.72
C THR A 134 21.05 4.97 1.52
N LYS A 135 21.73 3.82 1.60
CA LYS A 135 23.19 3.72 1.38
C LYS A 135 23.61 4.16 -0.03
N PHE A 136 22.81 3.81 -1.05
CA PHE A 136 23.07 4.23 -2.42
C PHE A 136 22.93 5.75 -2.58
N SER A 137 21.87 6.31 -2.00
CA SER A 137 21.57 7.76 -2.08
C SER A 137 22.64 8.59 -1.40
N THR A 138 23.12 8.18 -0.21
CA THR A 138 24.21 8.87 0.49
C THR A 138 25.53 8.77 -0.27
N LYS A 139 25.87 7.59 -0.83
CA LYS A 139 27.07 7.42 -1.67
C LYS A 139 27.06 8.34 -2.89
N LYS A 140 25.90 8.46 -3.57
CA LYS A 140 25.74 9.36 -4.73
C LYS A 140 25.88 10.83 -4.35
N LEU A 141 25.36 11.25 -3.19
CA LEU A 141 25.50 12.62 -2.69
C LEU A 141 26.94 12.96 -2.35
N VAL A 142 27.67 12.08 -1.67
CA VAL A 142 29.10 12.27 -1.36
C VAL A 142 29.94 12.42 -2.63
N GLN A 143 29.69 11.59 -3.65
CA GLN A 143 30.39 11.69 -4.95
C GLN A 143 30.07 12.98 -5.72
N ARG A 144 28.85 13.53 -5.60
CA ARG A 144 28.47 14.80 -6.23
C ARG A 144 29.03 16.01 -5.48
N GLY A 145 29.04 15.98 -4.15
CA GLY A 145 29.66 17.02 -3.33
C GLY A 145 31.18 17.10 -3.52
N ALA A 146 31.84 15.97 -3.78
CA ALA A 146 33.27 15.94 -4.13
C ALA A 146 33.59 16.47 -5.55
N ARG A 147 32.58 16.70 -6.41
CA ARG A 147 32.74 17.25 -7.77
C ARG A 147 32.50 18.77 -7.84
N SER A 148 32.36 19.45 -6.71
CA SER A 148 32.41 20.91 -6.63
C SER A 148 33.78 21.35 -6.10
N PRO A 149 34.80 21.56 -6.95
CA PRO A 149 36.03 22.22 -6.51
C PRO A 149 35.75 23.73 -6.43
N SER A 150 35.23 24.16 -5.29
CA SER A 150 35.35 25.55 -4.83
C SER A 150 35.78 25.58 -3.36
N ILE A 151 36.81 24.80 -3.04
CA ILE A 151 37.80 25.19 -2.05
C ILE A 151 39.08 25.41 -2.85
N ALA A 152 39.20 26.60 -3.42
CA ALA A 152 40.46 27.10 -3.94
C ALA A 152 40.59 28.55 -3.48
N THR A 153 41.60 28.79 -2.63
CA THR A 153 42.11 30.09 -2.19
C THR A 153 41.26 30.74 -1.08
N VAL A 154 41.71 30.87 0.17
CA VAL A 154 42.86 31.70 0.58
C VAL A 154 43.73 31.02 1.64
N HIS A 155 44.96 30.76 1.19
CA HIS A 155 46.25 30.77 1.89
C HIS A 155 46.31 30.86 3.42
N SER A 156 46.96 29.82 3.98
CA SER A 156 47.95 29.83 5.06
C SER A 156 48.38 31.22 5.58
N TRP A 157 48.01 31.53 6.82
CA TRP A 157 48.51 32.69 7.57
C TRP A 157 48.74 32.34 9.05
N ILE A 158 49.55 31.31 9.32
CA ILE A 158 50.17 31.11 10.64
C ILE A 158 51.61 30.66 10.41
N HIS A 159 52.47 31.60 10.03
CA HIS A 159 53.85 31.65 10.50
C HIS A 159 54.37 33.08 10.27
N ASN A 160 54.92 33.65 11.34
CA ASN A 160 55.74 34.86 11.41
C ASN A 160 55.03 36.21 11.65
N ARG A 161 54.71 36.49 12.92
CA ARG A 161 55.29 37.60 13.70
C ARG A 161 55.18 37.33 15.19
#